data_AF-A0A482WMN8-F1
#
_entry.id   AF-A0A482WMN8-F1
#
_cell.length_a   1.000
_cell.length_b   1.000
_cell.length_c   1.000
_cell.angle_alpha   90.00
_cell.angle_beta   90.00
_cell.angle_gamma   90.00
#
_symmetry.space_group_name_H-M   'P 1'
#
loop_
_entity.id
_entity.type
_entity.pdbx_description
1 polymer ?
#
loop_
_entity_poly.entity_id
_entity_poly.type
_entity_poly.pdbx_seq_one_letter_code
_entity_poly.pdbx_strand_id
1 'polypeptide(L)'
;MNEIICYGKSVEQYHVEKDGSRLVVRLGTFDRAAHVEWLQKHPHKRPKPQASRTHVSHFYGAGSICDKTGQPRETEVKLKCVTGQSLSSVSLYLLEPHTCQYILGVESPVICSLLPLLDEHGLVPADAQILPEKSADEEIVINEIKDEL
;
A
#
# COMPACT_ATOMS: atom_id res chain seq x y z
N MET A 1 1.55 19.84 5.77
CA MET A 1 0.58 18.74 5.88
C MET A 1 1.32 17.54 5.37
N ASN A 2 1.36 16.45 6.12
CA ASN A 2 2.27 15.36 5.83
C ASN A 2 1.46 14.09 5.54
N GLU A 3 1.80 13.42 4.45
CA GLU A 3 1.17 12.19 4.00
C GLU A 3 1.99 10.96 4.44
N ILE A 4 1.30 9.89 4.83
CA ILE A 4 1.87 8.60 5.18
C ILE A 4 1.18 7.54 4.31
N ILE A 5 1.99 6.73 3.63
CA ILE A 5 1.54 5.52 2.95
C ILE A 5 2.09 4.29 3.65
N CYS A 6 1.17 3.42 4.08
CA CYS A 6 1.46 2.06 4.52
C CYS A 6 0.97 1.12 3.40
N TYR A 7 1.88 0.72 2.51
CA TYR A 7 1.52 -0.11 1.36
C TYR A 7 0.79 -1.39 1.79
N GLY A 8 -0.34 -1.68 1.11
CA GLY A 8 -1.22 -2.79 1.43
C GLY A 8 -2.09 -2.59 2.68
N LYS A 9 -2.07 -1.41 3.30
CA LYS A 9 -2.85 -1.10 4.50
C LYS A 9 -3.67 0.18 4.37
N SER A 10 -3.03 1.36 4.37
CA SER A 10 -3.74 2.63 4.39
C SER A 10 -2.91 3.79 3.82
N VAL A 11 -3.63 4.83 3.40
CA VAL A 11 -3.08 6.15 3.11
C VAL A 11 -3.68 7.12 4.11
N GLU A 12 -2.83 7.86 4.81
CA GLU A 12 -3.22 8.77 5.88
C GLU A 12 -2.57 10.13 5.66
N GLN A 13 -3.28 11.17 6.04
CA GLN A 13 -2.77 12.53 6.09
C GLN A 13 -2.85 13.00 7.53
N TYR A 14 -1.77 13.59 8.03
CA TYR A 14 -1.78 14.18 9.36
C TYR A 14 -1.44 15.67 9.34
N HIS A 15 -2.12 16.38 10.23
CA HIS A 15 -1.85 17.76 10.58
C HIS A 15 -1.44 17.83 12.05
N VAL A 16 -0.36 18.54 12.34
CA VAL A 16 0.07 18.82 13.71
C VAL A 16 -0.34 20.26 14.02
N GLU A 17 -1.24 20.41 14.98
CA GLU A 17 -1.71 21.71 15.44
C GLU A 17 -0.65 22.42 16.29
N LYS A 18 -0.85 23.71 16.56
CA LYS A 18 0.11 24.52 17.35
C LYS A 18 0.29 24.03 18.79
N ASP A 19 -0.70 23.33 19.35
CA ASP A 19 -0.66 22.72 20.68
C ASP A 19 0.01 21.35 20.71
N GLY A 20 0.45 20.84 19.55
CA GLY A 20 1.08 19.53 19.39
C GLY A 20 0.11 18.38 19.18
N SER A 21 -1.21 18.63 19.20
CA SER A 21 -2.20 17.60 18.87
C SER A 21 -2.11 17.20 17.39
N ARG A 22 -2.44 15.93 17.10
CA ARG A 22 -2.40 15.36 15.74
C ARG A 22 -3.79 15.03 15.27
N LEU A 23 -4.21 15.66 14.19
CA LEU A 23 -5.40 15.27 13.45
C LEU A 23 -4.99 14.31 12.33
N VAL A 24 -5.54 13.10 12.33
CA VAL A 24 -5.30 12.10 11.29
C VAL A 24 -6.56 11.94 10.44
N VAL A 25 -6.42 12.15 9.14
CA VAL A 25 -7.46 11.93 8.14
C VAL A 25 -7.05 10.74 7.29
N ARG A 26 -7.88 9.70 7.24
CA ARG A 26 -7.63 8.53 6.38
C ARG A 26 -8.13 8.80 4.98
N LEU A 27 -7.23 8.75 4.00
CA LEU A 27 -7.54 8.97 2.58
C LEU A 27 -7.95 7.67 1.87
N GLY A 28 -7.70 6.53 2.50
CA GLY A 28 -8.19 5.23 2.06
C GLY A 28 -7.54 4.06 2.81
N THR A 29 -8.17 2.89 2.71
CA THR A 29 -7.76 1.60 3.25
C THR A 29 -7.72 0.61 2.10
N PHE A 30 -6.65 -0.18 2.04
CA PHE A 30 -6.55 -1.22 1.02
C PHE A 30 -7.39 -2.43 1.42
N ASP A 31 -8.20 -2.91 0.49
CA ASP A 31 -8.89 -4.20 0.59
C ASP A 31 -8.82 -4.89 -0.78
N ARG A 32 -8.41 -6.17 -0.78
CA ARG A 32 -8.19 -6.92 -2.02
C ARG A 32 -9.49 -7.12 -2.80
N ALA A 33 -10.61 -7.39 -2.14
CA ALA A 33 -11.88 -7.63 -2.81
C ALA A 33 -12.44 -6.34 -3.41
N ALA A 34 -12.42 -5.24 -2.64
CA ALA A 34 -12.82 -3.92 -3.09
C ALA A 34 -11.97 -3.44 -4.27
N HIS A 35 -10.65 -3.72 -4.27
CA HIS A 35 -9.77 -3.40 -5.40
C HIS A 35 -10.15 -4.16 -6.66
N VAL A 36 -10.42 -5.48 -6.56
CA VAL A 36 -10.85 -6.29 -7.71
C VAL A 36 -12.19 -5.80 -8.27
N GLU A 37 -13.16 -5.49 -7.40
CA GLU A 37 -14.45 -4.91 -7.80
C GLU A 37 -14.26 -3.53 -8.47
N TRP A 38 -13.39 -2.69 -7.91
CA TRP A 38 -13.07 -1.39 -8.48
C TRP A 38 -12.47 -1.50 -9.89
N LEU A 39 -11.62 -2.48 -10.15
CA LEU A 39 -11.08 -2.77 -11.49
C LEU A 39 -12.12 -3.25 -12.49
N GLN A 40 -13.20 -3.90 -12.05
CA GLN A 40 -14.31 -4.28 -12.93
C GLN A 40 -15.09 -3.03 -13.38
N LYS A 41 -15.29 -2.08 -12.46
CA LYS A 41 -15.95 -0.79 -12.73
C LYS A 41 -15.06 0.17 -13.52
N HIS A 42 -13.74 0.03 -13.43
CA HIS A 42 -12.76 0.87 -14.13
C HIS A 42 -11.80 0.05 -15.01
N PRO A 43 -12.26 -0.50 -16.14
CA PRO A 43 -11.42 -1.35 -17.01
C PRO A 43 -10.14 -0.67 -17.48
N HIS A 44 -10.15 0.66 -17.64
CA HIS A 44 -9.00 1.45 -18.05
C HIS A 44 -7.87 1.53 -16.99
N LYS A 45 -8.15 1.11 -15.75
CA LYS A 45 -7.19 1.05 -14.64
C LYS A 45 -6.53 -0.33 -14.49
N ARG A 46 -6.99 -1.33 -15.25
CA ARG A 46 -6.39 -2.67 -15.21
C ARG A 46 -4.93 -2.62 -15.65
N PRO A 47 -4.05 -3.42 -15.02
CA PRO A 47 -2.67 -3.53 -15.44
C PRO A 47 -2.55 -3.81 -16.94
N LYS A 48 -1.61 -3.14 -17.59
CA LYS A 48 -1.23 -3.48 -18.97
C LYS A 48 -0.58 -4.88 -19.02
N PRO A 49 -0.50 -5.51 -20.20
CA PRO A 49 0.27 -6.74 -20.40
C PRO A 49 1.70 -6.57 -19.88
N GLN A 50 2.26 -7.63 -19.31
CA GLN A 50 3.56 -7.61 -18.62
C GLN A 50 4.67 -6.97 -19.46
N ALA A 51 4.71 -7.23 -20.77
CA ALA A 51 5.73 -6.69 -21.69
C ALA A 51 5.71 -5.16 -21.85
N SER A 52 4.58 -4.48 -21.57
CA SER A 52 4.43 -3.02 -21.71
C SER A 52 4.01 -2.34 -20.40
N ARG A 53 4.02 -3.09 -19.29
CA ARG A 53 3.60 -2.60 -17.97
C ARG A 53 4.70 -1.74 -17.35
N THR A 54 4.45 -0.44 -17.21
CA THR A 54 5.35 0.52 -16.53
C THR A 54 4.83 0.97 -15.17
N HIS A 55 3.56 0.69 -14.88
CA HIS A 55 2.90 1.02 -13.63
C HIS A 55 1.70 0.10 -13.38
N VAL A 56 1.21 0.10 -12.14
CA VAL A 56 -0.08 -0.48 -11.73
C VAL A 56 -0.81 0.48 -10.80
N SER A 57 -2.14 0.36 -10.75
CA SER A 57 -3.01 1.13 -9.86
C SER A 57 -3.61 0.22 -8.81
N HIS A 58 -3.60 0.64 -7.55
CA HIS A 58 -4.27 0.00 -6.42
C HIS A 58 -5.33 0.92 -5.85
N PHE A 59 -6.51 0.39 -5.58
CA PHE A 59 -7.61 1.14 -4.97
C PHE A 59 -7.58 1.05 -3.46
N TYR A 60 -7.64 2.20 -2.80
CA TYR A 60 -7.75 2.34 -1.35
C TYR A 60 -9.05 3.09 -1.07
N GLY A 61 -10.07 2.36 -0.60
CA GLY A 61 -11.41 2.90 -0.32
C GLY A 61 -11.69 3.04 1.17
N ALA A 62 -12.92 3.34 1.54
CA ALA A 62 -13.37 3.38 2.95
C ALA A 62 -12.47 4.25 3.86
N GLY A 63 -12.06 5.42 3.37
CA GLY A 63 -11.39 6.44 4.18
C GLY A 63 -12.34 7.15 5.14
N SER A 64 -11.81 8.15 5.85
CA SER A 64 -12.60 9.02 6.72
C SER A 64 -13.70 9.73 5.92
N ILE A 65 -14.89 9.89 6.52
CA ILE A 65 -16.02 10.58 5.88
C ILE A 65 -15.64 12.02 5.53
N CYS A 66 -15.85 12.38 4.27
CA CYS A 66 -15.65 13.73 3.75
C CYS A 66 -16.76 14.64 4.26
N ASP A 67 -16.37 15.72 4.92
CA ASP A 67 -17.25 16.78 5.40
C ASP A 67 -17.98 17.50 4.26
N LYS A 68 -17.33 17.64 3.10
CA LYS A 68 -17.89 18.35 1.93
C LYS A 68 -18.86 17.51 1.11
N THR A 69 -18.63 16.21 0.97
CA THR A 69 -19.40 15.33 0.08
C THR A 69 -20.28 14.32 0.83
N GLY A 70 -20.03 14.12 2.12
CA GLY A 70 -20.66 13.07 2.92
C GLY A 70 -20.20 11.65 2.58
N GLN A 71 -19.28 11.48 1.62
CA GLN A 71 -18.80 10.17 1.16
C GLN A 71 -17.46 9.79 1.81
N PRO A 72 -17.15 8.50 1.96
CA PRO A 72 -15.81 8.06 2.36
C PRO A 72 -14.75 8.57 1.37
N ARG A 73 -13.63 9.05 1.88
CA ARG A 73 -12.45 9.37 1.06
C ARG A 73 -11.90 8.11 0.38
N GLU A 74 -11.35 8.28 -0.82
CA GLU A 74 -10.73 7.20 -1.58
C GLU A 74 -9.48 7.66 -2.32
N THR A 75 -8.54 6.74 -2.53
CA THR A 75 -7.24 7.00 -3.16
C THR A 75 -6.92 5.93 -4.21
N GLU A 76 -6.53 6.36 -5.40
CA GLU A 76 -5.81 5.54 -6.37
C GLU A 76 -4.30 5.64 -6.09
N VAL A 77 -3.69 4.56 -5.60
CA VAL A 77 -2.23 4.46 -5.43
C VAL A 77 -1.62 3.94 -6.72
N LYS A 78 -0.80 4.76 -7.39
CA LYS A 78 -0.10 4.40 -8.63
C LYS A 78 1.35 4.06 -8.33
N LEU A 79 1.70 2.78 -8.45
CA LEU A 79 3.08 2.32 -8.37
C LEU A 79 3.72 2.41 -9.76
N LYS A 80 4.78 3.21 -9.91
CA LYS A 80 5.43 3.44 -11.21
C LYS A 80 6.93 3.14 -11.14
N CYS A 81 7.38 2.33 -12.08
CA CYS A 81 8.80 2.07 -12.31
C CYS A 81 9.46 3.32 -12.91
N VAL A 82 10.57 3.75 -12.32
CA VAL A 82 11.44 4.81 -12.84
C VAL A 82 12.88 4.32 -12.90
N THR A 83 13.61 4.70 -13.95
CA THR A 83 15.01 4.30 -14.18
C THR A 83 15.95 5.50 -14.01
N GLY A 84 17.25 5.24 -13.81
CA GLY A 84 18.27 6.29 -13.72
C GLY A 84 18.38 6.98 -12.35
N GLN A 85 17.77 6.40 -11.31
CA GLN A 85 17.90 6.82 -9.91
C GLN A 85 18.52 5.67 -9.09
N SER A 86 18.96 5.96 -7.86
CA SER A 86 19.40 4.91 -6.93
C SER A 86 18.24 3.97 -6.57
N LEU A 87 18.54 2.70 -6.27
CA LEU A 87 17.51 1.72 -5.88
C LEU A 87 16.72 2.13 -4.64
N SER A 88 17.34 2.88 -3.72
CA SER A 88 16.68 3.41 -2.52
C SER A 88 15.85 4.67 -2.75
N SER A 89 15.87 5.25 -3.96
CA SER A 89 15.11 6.45 -4.26
C SER A 89 13.62 6.16 -4.31
N VAL A 90 12.85 7.01 -3.64
CA VAL A 90 11.38 7.01 -3.66
C VAL A 90 10.91 8.45 -3.82
N SER A 91 10.06 8.69 -4.82
CA SER A 91 9.38 9.96 -5.02
C SER A 91 7.88 9.76 -4.84
N LEU A 92 7.27 10.65 -4.06
CA LEU A 92 5.84 10.62 -3.74
C LEU A 92 5.18 11.93 -4.21
N TYR A 93 3.97 11.83 -4.74
CA TYR A 93 3.13 12.99 -4.99
C TYR A 93 1.66 12.65 -4.75
N LEU A 94 0.89 13.61 -4.25
CA LEU A 94 -0.53 13.47 -4.02
C LEU A 94 -1.29 14.52 -4.83
N LEU A 95 -2.32 14.09 -5.55
CA LEU A 95 -3.24 14.95 -6.30
C LEU A 95 -4.66 14.72 -5.81
N GLU A 96 -5.47 15.78 -5.75
CA GLU A 96 -6.90 15.72 -5.48
C GLU A 96 -7.67 16.17 -6.74
N PRO A 97 -7.84 15.30 -7.75
CA PRO A 97 -8.54 15.67 -8.99
C PRO A 97 -10.02 16.01 -8.78
N HIS A 98 -10.64 15.41 -7.76
CA HIS A 98 -12.00 15.69 -7.31
C HIS A 98 -12.02 15.75 -5.79
N THR A 99 -12.96 16.50 -5.23
CA THR A 99 -13.08 16.66 -3.78
C THR A 99 -13.15 15.30 -3.09
N CYS A 100 -12.21 15.04 -2.17
CA CYS A 100 -12.09 13.81 -1.40
C CYS A 100 -11.77 12.53 -2.20
N GLN A 101 -11.34 12.67 -3.46
CA GLN A 101 -10.79 11.58 -4.27
C GLN A 101 -9.35 11.90 -4.64
N TYR A 102 -8.43 10.98 -4.36
CA TYR A 102 -7.00 11.24 -4.45
C TYR A 102 -6.28 10.33 -5.43
N ILE A 103 -5.15 10.80 -5.97
CA ILE A 103 -4.17 9.99 -6.69
C ILE A 103 -2.83 10.15 -5.97
N LEU A 104 -2.33 9.06 -5.41
CA LEU A 104 -1.01 8.99 -4.80
C LEU A 104 -0.04 8.29 -5.75
N GLY A 105 0.89 9.03 -6.34
CA GLY A 105 1.97 8.44 -7.13
C GLY A 105 3.13 8.01 -6.25
N VAL A 106 3.58 6.77 -6.43
CA VAL A 106 4.79 6.20 -5.83
C VAL A 106 5.73 5.81 -6.94
N GLU A 107 6.83 6.54 -7.08
CA GLU A 107 7.84 6.30 -8.10
C GLU A 107 9.13 5.79 -7.45
N SER A 108 9.60 4.60 -7.86
CA SER A 108 10.84 4.03 -7.36
C SER A 108 11.42 2.99 -8.34
N PRO A 109 12.75 2.87 -8.47
CA PRO A 109 13.36 1.79 -9.25
C PRO A 109 13.02 0.38 -8.73
N VAL A 110 12.74 0.21 -7.43
CA VAL A 110 12.35 -1.09 -6.86
C VAL A 110 11.04 -1.61 -7.46
N ILE A 111 10.15 -0.70 -7.88
CA ILE A 111 8.88 -1.08 -8.51
C ILE A 111 9.14 -1.81 -9.84
N CYS A 112 10.23 -1.52 -10.54
CA CYS A 112 10.59 -2.21 -11.80
C CYS A 112 10.76 -3.73 -11.59
N SER A 113 11.31 -4.14 -10.45
CA SER A 113 11.46 -5.55 -10.08
C SER A 113 10.15 -6.18 -9.57
N LEU A 114 9.23 -5.36 -9.06
CA LEU A 114 7.91 -5.81 -8.59
C LEU A 114 6.97 -6.10 -9.75
N LEU A 115 6.91 -5.25 -10.78
CA LEU A 115 5.91 -5.32 -11.85
C LEU A 115 5.78 -6.70 -12.54
N PRO A 116 6.88 -7.45 -12.82
CA PRO A 116 6.80 -8.79 -13.41
C PRO A 116 6.16 -9.85 -12.51
N LEU A 117 6.11 -9.61 -11.20
CA LEU A 117 5.60 -10.56 -10.20
C LEU A 117 4.10 -10.39 -9.93
N LEU A 118 3.47 -9.36 -10.48
CA LEU A 118 2.08 -9.01 -10.20
C LEU A 118 1.11 -9.75 -11.12
N ASP A 119 0.00 -10.20 -10.53
CA ASP A 119 -1.11 -10.87 -11.23
C ASP A 119 -1.87 -9.93 -12.19
N GLU A 120 -2.96 -10.42 -12.78
CA GLU A 120 -3.83 -9.67 -13.69
C GLU A 120 -4.57 -8.49 -13.02
N HIS A 121 -4.61 -8.45 -11.69
CA HIS A 121 -5.17 -7.36 -10.88
C HIS A 121 -4.09 -6.40 -10.37
N GLY A 122 -2.82 -6.66 -10.68
CA GLY A 122 -1.70 -5.84 -10.24
C GLY A 122 -1.32 -6.12 -8.80
N LEU A 123 -1.70 -7.28 -8.25
CA LEU A 123 -1.43 -7.67 -6.88
C LEU A 123 -0.35 -8.75 -6.81
N VAL A 124 0.35 -8.81 -5.67
CA VAL A 124 1.26 -9.92 -5.39
C VAL A 124 0.41 -11.17 -5.13
N PRO A 125 0.64 -12.29 -5.85
CA PRO A 125 -0.07 -13.55 -5.64
C PRO A 125 0.01 -14.01 -4.17
N ALA A 126 -1.08 -14.58 -3.65
CA ALA A 126 -1.18 -14.93 -2.23
C ALA A 126 -0.19 -16.03 -1.80
N ASP A 127 0.19 -16.90 -2.73
CA ASP A 127 1.19 -17.96 -2.63
C ASP A 127 2.64 -17.45 -2.71
N ALA A 128 2.85 -16.19 -3.15
CA ALA A 128 4.15 -15.55 -3.20
C ALA A 128 4.50 -14.75 -1.92
N GLN A 129 3.70 -14.87 -0.85
CA GLN A 129 4.07 -14.33 0.46
C GLN A 129 5.32 -15.05 0.96
N ILE A 130 6.46 -14.37 0.84
CA ILE A 130 7.75 -14.78 1.39
C ILE A 130 7.54 -15.07 2.88
N LEU A 131 7.52 -16.36 3.25
CA LEU A 131 7.74 -16.77 4.63
C LEU A 131 9.08 -16.17 5.05
N PRO A 132 9.18 -15.44 6.17
CA PRO A 132 10.48 -15.07 6.70
C PRO A 132 11.25 -16.37 6.91
N GLU A 133 12.46 -16.47 6.38
CA GLU A 133 13.37 -17.57 6.67
C GLU A 133 13.42 -17.73 8.19
N LYS A 134 12.96 -18.86 8.71
CA LYS A 134 13.18 -19.21 10.12
C LYS A 134 14.69 -19.29 10.31
N SER A 135 15.28 -18.26 10.90
CA SER A 135 16.65 -18.31 11.38
C SER A 135 16.73 -19.39 12.47
N ALA A 136 17.50 -20.43 12.20
CA ALA A 136 17.95 -21.37 13.23
C ALA A 136 18.77 -20.59 14.26
N ASP A 137 18.35 -20.68 15.53
CA ASP A 137 19.15 -20.60 16.77
C ASP A 137 18.29 -20.01 17.90
N GLU A 138 17.53 -20.87 18.58
CA GLU A 138 17.23 -20.68 20.00
C GLU A 138 17.24 -22.06 20.68
N GLU A 139 18.32 -22.32 21.39
CA GLU A 139 18.58 -23.50 22.21
C GLU A 139 17.71 -23.42 23.48
N ILE A 140 16.75 -24.34 23.63
CA ILE A 140 15.97 -24.45 24.87
C ILE A 140 16.83 -25.17 25.90
N VAL A 141 17.35 -24.41 26.87
CA VAL A 141 17.88 -24.96 28.13
C VAL A 141 16.71 -25.47 28.97
N ILE A 142 16.52 -26.79 29.02
CA ILE A 142 15.51 -27.42 29.86
C ILE A 142 16.12 -27.69 31.24
N ASN A 143 15.76 -26.89 32.25
CA ASN A 143 15.90 -27.28 33.66
C ASN A 143 14.63 -28.01 34.09
N GLU A 144 14.66 -29.34 34.15
CA GLU A 144 13.66 -30.13 34.87
C GLU A 144 14.14 -30.37 36.30
N ILE A 145 13.54 -29.66 37.25
CA ILE A 145 13.40 -30.15 38.64
C ILE A 145 11.94 -30.52 38.81
N LYS A 146 11.67 -31.80 39.03
CA LYS A 146 10.62 -32.27 39.93
C LYS A 146 10.91 -33.70 40.38
N ASP A 147 11.26 -33.78 41.65
CA ASP A 147 11.35 -34.94 42.52
C ASP A 147 10.05 -35.77 42.60
N GLU A 148 10.25 -37.03 43.04
CA GLU A 148 9.32 -37.97 43.71
C GLU A 148 8.13 -38.49 42.87
N LEU A 149 8.07 -39.78 42.50
CA LEU A 149 7.98 -41.00 43.34
C LEU A 149 8.27 -42.25 42.50
#